data_AF-A0A2K2UBS6-F1
#
_entry.id   AF-A0A2K2UBS6-F1
#
_cell.length_a   1.000
_cell.length_b   1.000
_cell.length_c   1.000
_cell.angle_alpha   90.00
_cell.angle_beta   90.00
_cell.angle_gamma   90.00
#
_symmetry.space_group_name_H-M   'P 1'
#
loop_
_entity.id
_entity.type
_entity.pdbx_description
1 polymer ?
#
loop_
_entity_poly.entity_id
_entity_poly.type
_entity_poly.pdbx_seq_one_letter_code
_entity_poly.pdbx_strand_id
1 'polypeptide(L)'
;MSEIVTSSDFQSKVLDAQGPVLVDFFATWCGPCKMLAPTIDEVAGETAGKAAVYKLDIDQSPDIAQRYGVMSVPTLMVFENGQVKKQAVGVQPKQNILSMLA
;
A
#
# COMPACT_ATOMS: atom_id res chain seq x y z
N MET A 1 11.62 4.97 -4.66
CA MET A 1 11.43 3.84 -3.73
C MET A 1 10.22 4.13 -2.89
N SER A 2 9.46 3.09 -2.55
CA SER A 2 8.31 3.18 -1.67
C SER A 2 8.74 3.49 -0.24
N GLU A 3 7.99 4.36 0.44
CA GLU A 3 8.27 4.75 1.82
C GLU A 3 7.41 3.90 2.79
N ILE A 4 7.99 3.49 3.92
CA ILE A 4 7.24 2.84 5.00
C ILE A 4 6.59 3.91 5.88
N VAL A 5 5.27 3.82 6.05
CA VAL A 5 4.49 4.73 6.89
C VAL A 5 3.98 4.02 8.13
N THR A 6 3.83 4.79 9.20
CA THR A 6 3.30 4.30 10.49
C THR A 6 1.86 4.78 10.70
N SER A 7 1.22 4.30 11.76
CA SER A 7 -0.12 4.78 12.17
C SER A 7 -0.18 6.30 12.35
N SER A 8 0.89 6.95 12.84
CA SER A 8 0.92 8.41 13.00
C SER A 8 1.00 9.17 11.68
N ASP A 9 1.55 8.56 10.63
CA ASP A 9 1.67 9.18 9.30
C ASP A 9 0.42 8.96 8.44
N PHE A 10 -0.39 7.94 8.77
CA PHE A 10 -1.44 7.44 7.89
C PHE A 10 -2.49 8.50 7.54
N GLN A 11 -2.88 9.34 8.51
CA GLN A 11 -3.84 10.42 8.29
C GLN A 11 -3.34 11.39 7.22
N SER A 12 -2.16 11.97 7.43
CA SER A 12 -1.64 13.04 6.57
C SER A 12 -1.13 12.54 5.22
N LYS A 13 -0.54 11.33 5.18
CA LYS A 13 0.06 10.79 3.95
C LYS A 13 -0.89 9.96 3.10
N VAL A 14 -1.92 9.35 3.69
CA VAL A 14 -2.83 8.45 2.96
C VAL A 14 -4.23 9.04 2.86
N LEU A 15 -4.81 9.48 3.98
CA LEU A 15 -6.21 9.89 4.00
C LEU A 15 -6.43 11.31 3.47
N ASP A 16 -5.53 12.22 3.79
CA ASP A 16 -5.58 13.63 3.38
C ASP A 16 -4.85 13.88 2.04
N ALA A 17 -4.33 12.82 1.40
CA ALA A 17 -3.58 12.93 0.16
C ALA A 17 -4.47 13.41 -0.99
N GLN A 18 -3.89 14.28 -1.83
CA GLN A 18 -4.52 14.70 -3.08
C GLN A 18 -4.14 13.72 -4.19
N GLY A 19 -5.10 12.88 -4.58
CA GLY A 19 -4.92 11.87 -5.62
C GLY A 19 -4.84 10.43 -5.08
N PRO A 20 -4.62 9.44 -5.95
CA PRO A 20 -4.59 8.04 -5.57
C PRO A 20 -3.33 7.70 -4.75
N VAL A 21 -3.54 6.89 -3.71
CA VAL A 21 -2.47 6.38 -2.85
C VAL A 21 -2.56 4.87 -2.77
N LEU A 22 -1.51 4.16 -3.17
CA LEU A 22 -1.37 2.72 -2.96
C LEU A 22 -0.68 2.47 -1.61
N VAL A 23 -1.25 1.58 -0.80
CA VAL A 23 -0.63 1.06 0.42
C VAL A 23 -0.45 -0.45 0.30
N ASP A 24 0.79 -0.93 0.41
CA ASP A 24 1.14 -2.34 0.56
C ASP A 24 1.25 -2.69 2.06
N PHE A 25 0.26 -3.40 2.56
CA PHE A 25 0.24 -3.96 3.91
C PHE A 25 1.08 -5.24 3.92
N PHE A 26 2.21 -5.18 4.62
CA PHE A 26 3.21 -6.25 4.65
C PHE A 26 3.59 -6.64 6.08
N ALA A 27 4.37 -7.70 6.20
CA ALA A 27 5.07 -8.05 7.43
C ALA A 27 6.51 -8.52 7.14
N THR A 28 7.43 -8.34 8.08
CA THR A 28 8.87 -8.67 7.88
C THR A 28 9.14 -10.16 7.70
N TRP A 29 8.28 -11.00 8.29
CA TRP A 29 8.33 -12.47 8.20
C TRP A 29 7.60 -13.03 6.96
N CYS A 30 6.90 -12.19 6.21
CA CYS A 30 6.12 -12.61 5.05
C CYS A 30 7.03 -12.81 3.81
N GLY A 31 7.25 -14.07 3.43
CA GLY A 31 8.00 -14.44 2.22
C GLY A 31 7.43 -13.82 0.92
N PRO A 32 6.12 -13.97 0.63
CA PRO A 32 5.51 -13.36 -0.55
C PRO A 32 5.64 -11.82 -0.60
N CYS A 33 5.64 -11.15 0.56
CA CYS A 33 5.83 -9.70 0.64
C CYS A 33 7.24 -9.29 0.20
N LYS A 34 8.26 -10.07 0.56
CA LYS A 34 9.64 -9.82 0.10
C LYS A 34 9.77 -9.96 -1.41
N MET A 35 9.02 -10.88 -2.02
CA MET A 35 8.97 -11.02 -3.48
C MET A 35 8.26 -9.85 -4.16
N LEU A 36 7.23 -9.29 -3.53
CA LEU A 36 6.44 -8.19 -4.08
C LEU A 36 7.14 -6.83 -3.92
N ALA A 37 7.98 -6.66 -2.90
CA ALA A 37 8.62 -5.38 -2.58
C ALA A 37 9.34 -4.67 -3.75
N PRO A 38 10.16 -5.36 -4.58
CA PRO A 38 10.78 -4.72 -5.75
C PRO A 38 9.74 -4.21 -6.76
N THR A 39 8.63 -4.93 -6.94
CA THR A 39 7.55 -4.49 -7.81
C THR A 39 6.85 -3.24 -7.26
N ILE A 40 6.66 -3.15 -5.94
CA ILE A 40 6.11 -1.94 -5.31
C ILE A 40 7.05 -0.74 -5.49
N ASP A 41 8.37 -0.96 -5.39
CA ASP A 41 9.35 0.10 -5.63
C ASP A 41 9.40 0.56 -7.09
N GLU A 42 9.25 -0.35 -8.05
CA GLU A 42 9.11 -0.01 -9.48
C GLU A 42 7.84 0.81 -9.73
N VAL A 43 6.69 0.37 -9.20
CA VAL A 43 5.42 1.10 -9.34
C VAL A 43 5.56 2.51 -8.75
N ALA A 44 6.16 2.64 -7.56
CA ALA A 44 6.42 3.95 -6.94
C ALA A 44 7.26 4.88 -7.84
N GLY A 45 8.21 4.33 -8.60
CA GLY A 45 8.99 5.08 -9.57
C GLY A 45 8.18 5.48 -10.81
N GLU A 46 7.41 4.56 -11.38
CA GLU A 46 6.63 4.78 -12.61
C GLU A 46 5.43 5.73 -12.39
N THR A 47 4.87 5.76 -11.18
CA THR A 47 3.72 6.61 -10.83
C THR A 47 4.11 7.89 -10.09
N ALA A 48 5.41 8.18 -9.99
CA ALA A 48 5.90 9.39 -9.32
C ALA A 48 5.22 10.65 -9.91
N GLY A 49 4.61 11.45 -9.03
CA GLY A 49 3.84 12.65 -9.40
C GLY A 49 2.40 12.40 -9.86
N LYS A 50 1.97 11.15 -10.02
CA LYS A 50 0.57 10.77 -10.34
C LYS A 50 -0.14 10.07 -9.19
N ALA A 51 0.59 9.23 -8.46
CA ALA A 51 0.09 8.50 -7.30
C ALA A 51 1.20 8.40 -6.23
N ALA A 52 0.81 8.40 -4.96
CA ALA A 52 1.72 8.06 -3.88
C ALA A 52 1.70 6.54 -3.63
N VAL A 53 2.85 5.99 -3.22
CA VAL A 53 3.00 4.57 -2.96
C VAL A 53 3.73 4.39 -1.63
N TYR A 54 3.05 3.73 -0.70
CA TYR A 54 3.53 3.49 0.65
C TYR A 54 3.47 2.01 1.01
N LYS A 55 4.24 1.64 2.02
CA LYS A 55 4.20 0.33 2.66
C LYS A 55 3.82 0.52 4.13
N LEU A 56 3.04 -0.40 4.68
CA LEU A 56 2.66 -0.38 6.08
C LEU A 56 2.95 -1.74 6.70
N ASP A 57 3.80 -1.77 7.71
CA ASP A 57 4.10 -2.97 8.48
C ASP A 57 2.95 -3.21 9.49
N ILE A 58 2.24 -4.32 9.31
CA ILE A 58 1.07 -4.63 10.15
C ILE A 58 1.45 -4.90 11.61
N ASP A 59 2.69 -5.32 11.88
CA ASP A 59 3.16 -5.56 13.24
C ASP A 59 3.47 -4.24 13.97
N GLN A 60 3.88 -3.21 13.23
CA GLN A 60 4.18 -1.88 13.78
C GLN A 60 2.97 -0.96 13.82
N SER A 61 1.98 -1.20 12.95
CA SER A 61 0.76 -0.39 12.82
C SER A 61 -0.50 -1.26 12.89
N PRO A 62 -0.70 -2.04 13.98
CA PRO A 62 -1.79 -3.02 14.08
C PRO A 62 -3.18 -2.37 14.13
N ASP A 63 -3.28 -1.13 14.63
CA ASP A 63 -4.53 -0.37 14.67
C ASP A 63 -5.05 -0.04 13.26
N ILE A 64 -4.15 0.31 12.33
CA ILE A 64 -4.50 0.56 10.93
C ILE A 64 -4.85 -0.77 10.24
N ALA A 65 -4.04 -1.81 10.45
CA ALA A 65 -4.32 -3.13 9.90
C ALA A 65 -5.71 -3.65 10.34
N GLN A 66 -6.04 -3.52 11.63
CA GLN A 66 -7.35 -3.88 12.17
C GLN A 66 -8.47 -3.00 11.60
N ARG A 67 -8.28 -1.68 11.52
CA ARG A 67 -9.27 -0.73 10.99
C ARG A 67 -9.70 -1.09 9.57
N TYR A 68 -8.76 -1.54 8.73
CA TYR A 68 -9.04 -1.92 7.34
C TYR A 68 -9.24 -3.42 7.13
N GLY A 69 -9.33 -4.20 8.22
CA GLY A 69 -9.63 -5.64 8.14
C GLY A 69 -8.55 -6.45 7.41
N VAL A 70 -7.28 -6.11 7.58
CA VAL A 70 -6.16 -6.84 6.97
C VAL A 70 -5.94 -8.16 7.71
N MET A 71 -6.47 -9.25 7.14
CA MET A 71 -6.39 -10.60 7.71
C MET A 71 -5.22 -11.42 7.15
N SER A 72 -4.61 -10.98 6.05
CA SER A 72 -3.53 -11.68 5.36
C SER A 72 -2.61 -10.69 4.66
N VAL A 73 -1.33 -11.03 4.56
CA VAL A 73 -0.33 -10.22 3.86
C VAL A 73 0.34 -11.00 2.71
N PRO A 74 0.72 -10.33 1.61
CA PRO A 74 0.52 -8.91 1.35
C PRO A 74 -0.95 -8.58 1.03
N THR A 75 -1.41 -7.41 1.44
CA THR A 75 -2.70 -6.84 0.99
C THR A 75 -2.42 -5.45 0.42
N LEU A 76 -2.94 -5.18 -0.77
CA LEU A 76 -2.82 -3.89 -1.44
C LEU A 76 -4.14 -3.15 -1.36
N MET A 77 -4.13 -1.87 -1.00
CA MET A 77 -5.31 -1.01 -1.05
C MET A 77 -4.98 0.31 -1.73
N VAL A 78 -5.90 0.78 -2.58
CA VAL A 78 -5.84 2.12 -3.18
C VAL A 78 -6.82 3.02 -2.44
N PHE A 79 -6.32 4.14 -1.95
CA PHE A 79 -7.07 5.19 -1.29
C PHE A 79 -7.22 6.38 -2.23
N GLU A 80 -8.43 6.93 -2.30
CA GLU A 80 -8.71 8.22 -2.93
C GLU A 80 -9.72 8.97 -2.10
N ASN A 81 -9.44 10.25 -1.80
CA ASN A 81 -10.28 11.11 -0.96
C ASN A 81 -10.63 10.45 0.38
N GLY A 82 -9.63 9.85 1.04
CA GLY A 82 -9.77 9.18 2.35
C GLY A 82 -10.53 7.86 2.33
N GLN A 83 -10.89 7.32 1.16
CA GLN A 83 -11.68 6.09 1.03
C GLN A 83 -10.93 5.01 0.26
N VAL A 84 -11.10 3.75 0.66
CA VAL A 84 -10.62 2.60 -0.11
C VAL A 84 -11.45 2.47 -1.39
N LYS A 85 -10.80 2.57 -2.55
CA LYS A 85 -11.44 2.42 -3.87
C LYS A 85 -11.21 1.03 -4.48
N LYS A 86 -10.02 0.47 -4.28
CA LYS A 86 -9.65 -0.85 -4.81
C LYS A 86 -8.85 -1.60 -3.76
N GLN A 87 -8.99 -2.92 -3.74
CA GLN A 87 -8.23 -3.80 -2.85
C GLN A 87 -7.84 -5.08 -3.59
N ALA A 88 -6.68 -5.63 -3.26
CA ALA A 88 -6.22 -6.92 -3.74
C ALA A 88 -5.44 -7.64 -2.64
N VAL A 89 -5.65 -8.95 -2.51
CA VAL A 89 -4.96 -9.79 -1.53
C VAL A 89 -3.96 -10.70 -2.25
N GLY A 90 -2.79 -10.88 -1.66
CA GLY A 90 -1.70 -11.68 -2.21
C GLY A 90 -0.87 -10.94 -3.25
N VAL A 91 0.13 -11.65 -3.80
CA VAL A 91 1.08 -11.11 -4.79
C VAL A 91 0.32 -10.73 -6.06
N GLN A 92 0.56 -9.50 -6.53
CA GLN A 92 -0.06 -8.98 -7.75
C GLN A 92 1.02 -8.72 -8.83
N PRO A 93 0.73 -9.03 -10.11
CA PRO A 93 1.59 -8.60 -11.21
C PRO A 93 1.64 -7.08 -11.31
N LYS A 94 2.77 -6.51 -11.75
CA LYS A 94 2.96 -5.05 -11.90
C LYS A 94 1.83 -4.37 -12.68
N GLN A 95 1.42 -4.95 -13.83
CA GLN A 95 0.35 -4.34 -14.63
C GLN A 95 -0.99 -4.25 -13.88
N ASN A 96 -1.28 -5.21 -13.00
CA ASN A 96 -2.50 -5.16 -12.20
C ASN A 96 -2.42 -4.01 -11.19
N ILE A 97 -1.28 -3.85 -10.51
CA ILE A 97 -1.06 -2.76 -9.54
C ILE A 97 -1.17 -1.38 -10.23
N LEU A 98 -0.58 -1.23 -11.42
CA LEU A 98 -0.71 -0.01 -12.21
C LEU A 98 -2.17 0.27 -12.61
N SER A 99 -2.92 -0.77 -12.96
CA SER A 99 -4.35 -0.64 -13.29
C SER A 99 -5.21 -0.29 -12.07
N MET A 100 -4.77 -0.64 -10.87
CA MET A 100 -5.41 -0.18 -9.63
C MET A 100 -5.23 1.32 -9.41
N LEU A 101 -4.13 1.91 -9.90
CA LEU A 101 -3.84 3.34 -9.78
C LEU A 101 -4.37 4.20 -10.94
N ALA A 102 -4.93 3.57 -11.97
CA ALA A 102 -5.56 4.23 -13.12
C ALA A 102 -7.04 4.58 -12.87
#